data_AF-A0A4S2JLQ0-F1
#
_entry.id   AF-A0A4S2JLQ0-F1
#
_cell.length_a   1.000
_cell.length_b   1.000
_cell.length_c   1.000
_cell.angle_alpha   90.00
_cell.angle_beta   90.00
_cell.angle_gamma   90.00
#
_symmetry.space_group_name_H-M   'P 1'
#
loop_
_entity.id
_entity.type
_entity.pdbx_description
1 polymer ?
#
loop_
_entity_poly.entity_id
_entity_poly.type
_entity_poly.pdbx_seq_one_letter_code
_entity_poly.pdbx_strand_id
1 'polypeptide(L)'
;MYKTLLGIATENQLIRADMKWDTTKSHDIETLWLVEKSPDDNVVARYVIKVTKELNFPDRRNISYQKYTPDSLSLVSSGELIA
;
A
#
# COMPACT_ATOMS: atom_id res chain seq x y z
N MET A 1 -5.43 -5.70 6.90
CA MET A 1 -6.37 -4.92 6.08
C MET A 1 -5.95 -4.92 4.60
N TYR A 2 -4.82 -4.31 4.22
CA TYR A 2 -4.42 -4.18 2.80
C TYR A 2 -4.25 -5.50 2.05
N LYS A 3 -3.78 -6.57 2.72
CA LYS A 3 -3.64 -7.90 2.11
C LYS A 3 -4.92 -8.38 1.42
N THR A 4 -6.06 -8.27 2.11
CA THR A 4 -7.37 -8.67 1.58
C THR A 4 -7.83 -7.73 0.47
N LEU A 5 -7.67 -6.42 0.65
CA LEU A 5 -8.06 -5.41 -0.34
C LEU A 5 -7.27 -5.53 -1.66
N LEU A 6 -6.02 -5.96 -1.58
CA LEU A 6 -5.14 -6.17 -2.74
C LEU A 6 -5.31 -7.54 -3.39
N GLY A 7 -6.17 -8.41 -2.85
CA GLY A 7 -6.36 -9.77 -3.36
C GLY A 7 -5.11 -10.65 -3.25
N ILE A 8 -4.25 -10.40 -2.26
CA ILE A 8 -3.01 -11.17 -2.06
C ILE A 8 -3.38 -12.57 -1.54
N ALA A 9 -2.73 -13.58 -2.10
CA ALA A 9 -2.93 -14.99 -1.75
C ALA A 9 -2.79 -15.22 -0.23
N THR A 10 -3.56 -16.17 0.31
CA THR A 10 -3.68 -16.36 1.76
C THR A 10 -2.36 -16.83 2.37
N GLU A 11 -1.63 -17.65 1.62
CA GLU A 11 -0.32 -18.20 1.93
C GLU A 11 0.81 -17.17 1.83
N ASN A 12 0.64 -16.13 1.02
CA ASN A 12 1.67 -15.09 0.86
C ASN A 12 1.70 -14.17 2.09
N GLN A 13 2.88 -13.71 2.46
CA GLN A 13 3.04 -12.72 3.50
C GLN A 13 3.02 -11.32 2.90
N LEU A 14 2.43 -10.35 3.60
CA LEU A 14 2.53 -8.93 3.24
C LEU A 14 3.21 -8.20 4.39
N ILE A 15 4.44 -7.77 4.17
CA ILE A 15 5.32 -7.19 5.18
C ILE A 15 5.50 -5.71 4.88
N ARG A 16 5.42 -4.85 5.89
CA ARG A 16 5.75 -3.43 5.75
C ARG A 16 7.27 -3.28 5.81
N ALA A 17 7.85 -2.79 4.71
CA ALA A 17 9.28 -2.49 4.62
C ALA A 17 9.59 -1.08 5.12
N ASP A 18 8.75 -0.10 4.77
CA ASP A 18 8.95 1.29 5.16
C ASP A 18 7.62 2.04 5.28
N MET A 19 7.66 3.19 5.95
CA MET A 19 6.54 4.11 6.11
C MET A 19 7.03 5.54 6.22
N LYS A 20 6.32 6.45 5.55
CA LYS A 20 6.50 7.89 5.68
C LYS A 20 5.16 8.53 6.01
N TRP A 21 5.19 9.47 6.94
CA TRP A 21 4.06 10.32 7.27
C TRP A 21 4.38 11.76 6.88
N ASP A 22 3.48 12.40 6.15
CA ASP A 22 3.56 13.79 5.76
C ASP A 22 2.26 14.50 6.16
N THR A 23 2.35 15.57 6.93
CA THR A 23 1.20 16.42 7.28
C THR A 23 1.27 17.73 6.50
N THR A 24 0.17 18.09 5.86
CA THR A 24 -0.04 19.37 5.20
C THR A 24 -1.04 20.21 5.99
N LYS A 25 -1.35 21.43 5.51
CA LYS A 25 -2.33 22.31 6.18
C LYS A 25 -3.75 21.71 6.25
N SER A 26 -4.10 20.79 5.37
CA SER A 26 -5.48 20.27 5.26
C SER A 26 -5.58 18.74 5.21
N HIS A 27 -4.45 18.05 5.04
CA HIS A 27 -4.41 16.59 4.90
C HIS A 27 -3.25 15.98 5.66
N ASP A 28 -3.49 14.79 6.21
CA ASP A 28 -2.47 13.84 6.59
C ASP A 28 -2.29 12.79 5.50
N ILE A 29 -1.05 12.50 5.16
CA ILE A 29 -0.69 11.55 4.11
C ILE A 29 0.25 10.50 4.70
N GLU A 30 -0.19 9.24 4.70
CA GLU A 30 0.62 8.08 5.06
C GLU A 30 1.01 7.35 3.77
N THR A 31 2.31 7.19 3.54
CA THR A 31 2.84 6.36 2.43
C THR A 31 3.49 5.12 3.03
N LEU A 32 3.07 3.95 2.57
CA LEU A 32 3.54 2.65 3.03
C LEU A 32 4.20 1.91 1.88
N TRP A 33 5.40 1.38 2.11
CA TRP A 33 6.06 0.46 1.19
C TRP A 33 5.93 -0.95 1.74
N LEU A 34 5.23 -1.80 1.00
CA LEU A 34 4.94 -3.18 1.39
C LEU A 34 5.60 -4.16 0.42
N VAL A 35 5.97 -5.32 0.94
CA VAL A 35 6.58 -6.43 0.20
C VAL A 35 5.68 -7.65 0.36
N GLU A 36 5.27 -8.21 -0.77
CA GLU A 36 4.61 -9.50 -0.81
C GLU A 36 5.65 -10.60 -0.99
N LYS A 37 5.64 -11.58 -0.09
CA LYS A 37 6.51 -12.76 -0.14
C LYS A 37 5.72 -14.05 -0.27
N SER A 38 6.24 -15.01 -1.02
CA SER A 38 5.72 -16.38 -1.06
C SER A 38 6.05 -17.13 0.24
N PRO A 39 5.46 -18.32 0.47
CA PRO A 39 5.83 -19.19 1.59
C PRO A 39 7.33 -19.55 1.64
N ASP A 40 7.99 -19.54 0.49
CA ASP A 40 9.43 -19.82 0.34
C ASP A 40 10.32 -18.57 0.55
N ASP A 41 9.76 -17.49 1.12
CA ASP A 41 10.41 -16.20 1.38
C ASP A 41 10.88 -15.42 0.12
N ASN A 42 10.47 -15.85 -1.07
CA ASN A 42 10.74 -15.13 -2.32
C ASN A 42 9.86 -13.90 -2.46
N VAL A 43 10.43 -12.78 -2.92
CA VAL A 43 9.67 -11.55 -3.19
C VAL A 43 8.84 -11.73 -4.47
N VAL A 44 7.52 -11.62 -4.34
CA VAL A 44 6.55 -11.80 -5.44
C VAL A 44 6.17 -10.45 -6.05
N ALA A 45 6.02 -9.42 -5.22
CA ALA A 45 5.68 -8.08 -5.65
C ALA A 45 6.01 -7.05 -4.56
N ARG A 46 6.05 -5.79 -4.96
CA ARG A 46 6.18 -4.65 -4.04
C ARG A 46 5.02 -3.70 -4.25
N TYR A 47 4.60 -3.06 -3.18
CA TYR A 47 3.44 -2.17 -3.19
C TYR A 47 3.81 -0.84 -2.57
N VAL A 48 3.29 0.24 -3.15
CA VAL A 48 3.21 1.55 -2.51
C VAL A 48 1.75 1.82 -2.23
N ILE A 49 1.38 1.95 -0.97
CA ILE A 49 0.04 2.35 -0.53
C ILE A 49 0.10 3.78 -0.05
N LYS A 50 -0.80 4.63 -0.55
CA LYS A 50 -0.92 6.01 -0.10
C LYS A 50 -2.30 6.23 0.50
N VAL A 51 -2.32 6.58 1.78
CA VAL A 51 -3.54 6.96 2.52
C VAL A 51 -3.54 8.46 2.65
N THR A 52 -4.58 9.13 2.17
CA THR A 52 -4.78 10.56 2.33
C THR A 52 -6.03 10.80 3.15
N LYS A 53 -5.89 11.48 4.29
CA LYS A 53 -6.97 11.78 5.22
C LYS A 53 -7.17 13.28 5.32
N GLU A 54 -8.39 13.76 5.12
CA GLU A 54 -8.72 15.18 5.35
C GLU A 54 -8.74 15.50 6.85
N LEU A 55 -8.03 16.53 7.29
CA LEU A 55 -7.94 16.91 8.71
C LEU A 55 -9.28 17.40 9.26
N ASN A 56 -10.02 18.16 8.45
CA ASN A 56 -11.32 18.74 8.85
C ASN A 56 -12.48 17.77 8.67
N PHE A 57 -12.28 16.69 7.92
CA PHE A 57 -13.28 15.66 7.63
C PHE A 57 -12.63 14.28 7.77
N PRO A 58 -12.35 13.81 9.00
CA PRO A 58 -11.53 12.63 9.24
C PRO A 58 -12.12 11.33 8.66
N ASP A 59 -13.42 11.29 8.39
CA ASP A 59 -14.09 10.17 7.73
C ASP A 59 -13.82 10.11 6.21
N ARG A 60 -13.34 11.21 5.61
CA ARG A 60 -12.89 11.25 4.21
C ARG A 60 -11.46 10.78 4.15
N ARG A 61 -11.30 9.51 3.80
CA ARG A 61 -10.00 8.91 3.45
C ARG A 61 -10.03 8.41 2.02
N ASN A 62 -8.95 8.67 1.30
CA ASN A 62 -8.67 8.03 0.02
C ASN A 62 -7.45 7.13 0.20
N ILE A 63 -7.55 5.90 -0.29
CA ILE A 63 -6.46 4.93 -0.23
C ILE A 63 -6.16 4.52 -1.66
N SER A 64 -4.96 4.82 -2.15
CA SER A 64 -4.52 4.39 -3.46
C SER A 64 -3.35 3.41 -3.35
N TYR A 65 -3.19 2.58 -4.36
CA TYR A 65 -2.10 1.61 -4.43
C TYR A 65 -1.41 1.62 -5.79
N GLN A 66 -0.14 1.26 -5.77
CA GLN A 66 0.66 0.91 -6.93
C GLN A 66 1.37 -0.41 -6.64
N LYS A 67 1.20 -1.40 -7.51
CA LYS A 67 1.88 -2.70 -7.48
C LYS A 67 3.00 -2.69 -8.49
N TYR A 68 4.17 -3.12 -8.06
CA TYR A 68 5.38 -3.23 -8.85
C TYR A 68 5.88 -4.67 -8.92
N THR A 69 6.73 -4.93 -9.90
CA THR A 69 7.56 -6.14 -9.99
C THR A 69 8.46 -6.30 -8.75
N PRO A 70 8.97 -7.51 -8.46
CA PRO A 70 9.86 -7.77 -7.33
C PRO A 70 11.07 -6.85 -7.22
N ASP A 71 11.58 -6.35 -8.35
CA ASP A 71 12.71 -5.43 -8.44
C ASP A 71 12.34 -3.95 -8.26
N SER A 72 11.05 -3.63 -8.11
CA SER A 72 10.46 -2.28 -8.10
C SER A 72 10.56 -1.49 -9.41
N LEU A 73 11.03 -2.08 -10.51
CA LEU A 73 11.33 -1.31 -11.73
C LEU A 73 10.10 -1.07 -12.59
N SER A 74 9.15 -2.01 -12.62
CA SER A 74 7.98 -1.93 -13.50
C SER A 74 6.69 -1.88 -12.71
N LEU A 75 5.81 -0.94 -13.07
CA LEU A 75 4.45 -0.87 -12.54
C LEU A 75 3.60 -1.97 -13.19
N VAL A 76 3.01 -2.83 -12.38
CA VAL A 76 2.16 -3.95 -12.80
C VAL A 76 0.68 -3.54 -12.76
N SER A 77 0.26 -2.83 -11.73
CA SER A 77 -1.11 -2.32 -11.60
C SER A 77 -1.20 -1.18 -10.60
N SER A 78 -2.28 -0.40 -10.67
CA SER A 78 -2.57 0.66 -9.70
C SER A 78 -4.07 0.90 -9.61
N GLY A 79 -4.54 1.45 -8.50
CA GLY A 79 -5.94 1.81 -8.33
C GLY A 79 -6.25 2.42 -6.98
N GLU A 80 -7.53 2.62 -6.72
CA GLU A 80 -8.07 3.05 -5.42
C GLU A 80 -8.62 1.84 -4.67
N LEU A 81 -8.42 1.81 -3.35
CA LEU A 81 -8.96 0.82 -2.43
C LEU A 81 -10.10 1.46 -1.66
N ILE A 82 -11.30 0.90 -1.79
CA ILE A 82 -12.45 1.31 -1.01
C ILE A 82 -12.33 0.60 0.35
N ALA A 83 -12.13 1.38 1.41
CA ALA A 83 -11.87 0.88 2.76
C ALA A 83 -12.86 1.40 3.79
#